data_AF-A0A1A8HZS0-F1
#
_entry.id   AF-A0A1A8HZS0-F1
#
_cell.length_a   1.000
_cell.length_b   1.000
_cell.length_c   1.000
_cell.angle_alpha   90.00
_cell.angle_beta   90.00
_cell.angle_gamma   90.00
#
_symmetry.space_group_name_H-M   'P 1'
#
loop_
_entity.id
_entity.type
_entity.pdbx_description
1 polymer ?
#
loop_
_entity_poly.entity_id
_entity_poly.type
_entity_poly.pdbx_seq_one_letter_code
_entity_poly.pdbx_strand_id
1 'polypeptide(L)'
;FCCPVCLEVLRDPATIPCGHSYCLDCIEDYWNTAKQRDQYSCPQCRQVFKTKPLLSRNTVLGEVVEKFMKSGAQHLAKAEEVKCSTCKGRNIRAAKSCLVCLESYC
;
A
#
# COMPACT_ATOMS: atom_id res chain seq x y z
N PHE A 1 3.49 0.07 2.34
CA PHE A 1 4.13 -0.25 1.04
C PHE A 1 3.55 0.64 -0.05
N CYS A 2 4.16 1.80 -0.31
CA CYS A 2 3.64 2.80 -1.25
C CYS A 2 4.70 3.14 -2.29
N CYS A 3 4.29 3.25 -3.56
CA CYS A 3 5.12 3.65 -4.67
C CYS A 3 5.32 5.18 -4.65
N PRO A 4 6.56 5.69 -4.55
CA PRO A 4 6.82 7.13 -4.52
C PRO A 4 6.47 7.88 -5.81
N VAL A 5 6.25 7.16 -6.92
CA VAL A 5 5.94 7.77 -8.23
C VAL A 5 4.43 7.96 -8.41
N CYS A 6 3.63 6.91 -8.19
CA CYS A 6 2.17 6.98 -8.35
C CYS A 6 1.42 7.22 -7.04
N LEU A 7 2.11 7.20 -5.89
CA LEU A 7 1.56 7.37 -4.54
C LEU A 7 0.53 6.29 -4.12
N GLU A 8 0.45 5.20 -4.89
CA GLU A 8 -0.42 4.06 -4.62
C GLU A 8 0.35 2.89 -4.01
N VAL A 9 -0.38 1.87 -3.53
CA VAL A 9 0.22 0.59 -3.12
C VAL A 9 1.03 -0.01 -4.27
N LEU A 10 2.22 -0.54 -3.95
CA LEU A 10 3.12 -1.15 -4.93
C LEU A 10 2.42 -2.29 -5.68
N ARG A 11 2.35 -2.18 -7.01
CA ARG A 11 1.93 -3.23 -7.95
C ARG A 11 3.17 -3.75 -8.66
N ASP A 12 3.39 -5.07 -8.62
CA ASP A 12 4.57 -5.71 -9.19
C ASP A 12 5.87 -4.95 -8.83
N PRO A 13 6.23 -4.86 -7.53
CA PRO A 13 7.32 -4.00 -7.11
C PRO A 13 8.64 -4.41 -7.75
N ALA A 14 9.39 -3.46 -8.30
CA ALA A 14 10.77 -3.61 -8.74
C ALA A 14 11.70 -2.83 -7.82
N THR A 15 12.83 -3.42 -7.44
CA THR A 15 13.85 -2.76 -6.60
C THR A 15 15.07 -2.44 -7.45
N ILE A 16 15.43 -1.17 -7.53
CA ILE A 16 16.58 -0.70 -8.32
C ILE A 16 17.86 -0.76 -7.48
N PRO A 17 19.06 -0.66 -8.09
CA PRO A 17 20.34 -0.91 -7.38
C PRO A 17 20.62 -0.01 -6.17
N CYS A 18 19.98 1.16 -6.07
CA CYS A 18 20.08 2.00 -4.88
C CYS A 18 19.21 1.54 -3.69
N GLY A 19 18.48 0.43 -3.82
CA GLY A 19 17.62 -0.15 -2.78
C GLY A 19 16.19 0.40 -2.70
N HIS A 20 15.83 1.39 -3.52
CA HIS A 20 14.48 1.93 -3.57
C HIS A 20 13.56 1.07 -4.46
N SER A 21 12.27 1.00 -4.11
CA SER A 21 11.30 0.17 -4.80
C SER A 21 10.12 0.98 -5.35
N TYR A 22 9.68 0.63 -6.55
CA TYR A 22 8.60 1.27 -7.29
C TYR A 22 7.71 0.21 -7.93
N CYS A 23 6.52 0.56 -8.41
CA CYS A 23 5.82 -0.32 -9.36
C CYS A 23 6.71 -0.46 -10.62
N LEU A 24 6.75 -1.66 -11.20
CA LEU A 24 7.57 -1.94 -12.38
C LEU A 24 7.29 -0.94 -13.51
N ASP A 25 6.00 -0.75 -13.84
CA ASP A 25 5.57 0.19 -14.87
C ASP A 25 5.97 1.64 -14.53
N CYS A 26 5.84 2.05 -13.27
CA CYS A 26 6.14 3.43 -12.87
C CYS A 26 7.61 3.81 -13.05
N ILE A 27 8.54 2.91 -12.71
CA ILE A 27 9.97 3.18 -12.90
C ILE A 27 10.37 3.05 -14.37
N GLU A 28 9.73 2.15 -15.12
CA GLU A 28 9.93 2.03 -16.56
C GLU A 28 9.50 3.29 -17.32
N ASP A 29 8.29 3.79 -17.06
CA ASP A 29 7.75 5.02 -17.65
C ASP A 29 8.61 6.24 -17.29
N TYR A 30 9.05 6.33 -16.03
CA TYR A 30 9.92 7.40 -15.57
C TYR A 30 11.23 7.46 -16.37
N TRP A 31 11.88 6.33 -16.60
CA TRP A 31 13.11 6.25 -17.40
C TRP A 31 12.88 6.38 -18.91
N ASN A 32 11.70 6.04 -19.41
CA ASN A 32 11.36 6.18 -20.83
C ASN A 32 10.94 7.62 -21.19
N THR A 33 10.74 8.51 -20.22
CA THR A 33 10.35 9.91 -20.46
C THR A 33 11.49 10.71 -21.11
N ALA A 34 11.19 11.52 -22.13
CA ALA A 34 12.17 12.26 -22.94
C ALA A 34 13.14 13.19 -22.16
N LYS A 35 12.83 13.54 -20.91
CA LYS A 35 13.69 14.34 -20.02
C LYS A 35 14.85 13.57 -19.39
N GLN A 36 14.83 12.24 -19.42
CA GLN A 36 15.84 11.38 -18.79
C GLN A 36 16.77 10.70 -19.82
N ARG A 37 16.79 11.19 -21.07
CA ARG A 37 17.38 10.49 -22.23
C ARG A 37 18.86 10.09 -22.08
N ASP A 38 19.61 10.73 -21.18
CA ASP A 38 21.04 10.44 -21.00
C ASP A 38 21.41 9.95 -19.60
N GLN A 39 20.46 9.90 -18.66
CA GLN A 39 20.72 9.52 -17.26
C GLN A 39 19.52 8.80 -16.64
N TYR A 40 19.73 7.55 -16.23
CA TYR A 40 18.73 6.79 -15.48
C TYR A 40 18.86 7.16 -14.01
N SER A 41 18.02 8.07 -13.52
CA SER A 41 18.08 8.52 -12.12
C SER A 41 17.02 7.85 -11.25
N CYS A 42 17.32 7.67 -9.96
CA CYS A 42 16.34 7.24 -8.97
C CYS A 42 15.39 8.42 -8.62
N PRO A 43 14.05 8.26 -8.73
CA PRO A 43 13.08 9.30 -8.35
C PRO A 43 13.22 9.84 -6.92
N GLN A 44 13.67 9.01 -5.97
CA GLN A 44 13.79 9.38 -4.55
C GLN A 44 15.15 9.97 -4.18
N CYS A 45 16.24 9.23 -4.38
CA CYS A 45 17.57 9.65 -3.94
C CYS A 45 18.42 10.29 -5.03
N ARG A 46 17.92 10.36 -6.27
CA ARG A 46 18.59 10.97 -7.42
C ARG A 46 19.91 10.32 -7.81
N GLN A 47 20.22 9.14 -7.28
CA GLN A 47 21.37 8.35 -7.73
C GLN A 47 21.24 8.08 -9.23
N VAL A 48 22.30 8.38 -9.97
CA VAL A 48 22.35 8.22 -11.43
C VAL A 48 23.02 6.90 -11.78
N PHE A 49 22.44 6.18 -12.73
CA PHE A 49 22.99 4.99 -13.34
C PHE A 49 23.39 5.30 -14.79
N LYS A 50 24.61 4.89 -15.17
CA LYS A 50 25.16 5.13 -16.51
C LYS A 50 24.44 4.35 -17.61
N THR A 51 23.88 3.20 -17.27
CA THR A 51 23.12 2.31 -18.16
C THR A 51 21.75 2.05 -17.54
N LYS A 52 20.75 1.71 -18.37
CA LYS A 52 19.40 1.38 -17.88
C LYS A 52 19.52 0.15 -16.97
N PRO A 53 19.22 0.24 -15.66
CA PRO A 53 19.20 -0.93 -14.82
C PRO A 53 18.16 -1.93 -15.33
N LEU A 54 18.50 -3.22 -15.30
CA LEU A 54 17.53 -4.27 -15.60
C LEU A 54 16.47 -4.28 -14.50
N LEU A 55 15.21 -4.16 -14.92
CA LEU A 55 14.07 -4.23 -14.02
C LEU A 55 13.57 -5.66 -13.94
N SER A 56 13.37 -6.14 -12.72
CA SER A 56 12.74 -7.42 -12.45
C SER A 56 11.83 -7.25 -11.23
N ARG A 57 10.75 -8.05 -11.20
CA ARG A 57 9.83 -8.06 -10.07
C ARG A 57 10.55 -8.62 -8.83
N ASN A 58 10.51 -7.86 -7.74
CA ASN A 58 10.89 -8.30 -6.41
C ASN A 58 9.74 -9.15 -5.83
N THR A 59 9.84 -10.47 -6.00
CA THR A 59 8.83 -11.43 -5.55
C THR A 59 8.60 -11.38 -4.04
N VAL A 60 9.67 -11.30 -3.26
CA VAL A 60 9.61 -11.21 -1.79
C VAL A 60 8.81 -9.98 -1.36
N LEU A 61 9.14 -8.79 -1.89
CA LEU A 61 8.42 -7.58 -1.55
C LEU A 61 6.96 -7.65 -2.02
N GLY A 62 6.70 -8.22 -3.20
CA GLY A 62 5.35 -8.47 -3.69
C GLY A 62 4.53 -9.33 -2.74
N GLU A 63 5.07 -10.45 -2.26
CA GLU A 63 4.39 -11.32 -1.29
C GLU A 63 4.09 -10.62 0.03
N VAL A 64 5.01 -9.78 0.53
CA VAL A 64 4.80 -9.03 1.77
C VAL A 64 3.67 -8.01 1.59
N VAL A 65 3.64 -7.29 0.45
CA VAL A 65 2.56 -6.35 0.12
C VAL A 65 1.21 -7.07 0.09
N GLU A 66 1.13 -8.21 -0.60
CA GLU A 66 -0.11 -9.00 -0.69
C GLU A 66 -0.59 -9.50 0.68
N LYS A 67 0.31 -10.05 1.50
CA LYS A 67 -0.01 -10.49 2.87
C LYS A 67 -0.52 -9.35 3.73
N PHE A 68 0.13 -8.19 3.64
CA PHE A 68 -0.27 -6.99 4.38
C PHE A 68 -1.69 -6.56 3.99
N MET A 69 -2.00 -6.49 2.69
CA MET A 69 -3.34 -6.12 2.20
C MET A 69 -4.42 -7.12 2.63
N LYS A 70 -4.11 -8.43 2.58
CA LYS A 70 -5.02 -9.49 3.04
C LYS A 70 -5.28 -9.41 4.56
N SER A 71 -4.26 -9.11 5.36
CA SER A 71 -4.41 -8.96 6.81
C SER A 71 -5.28 -7.76 7.20
N GLY A 72 -5.17 -6.63 6.49
CA GLY A 72 -6.05 -5.48 6.68
C GLY A 72 -7.50 -5.79 6.31
N ALA A 73 -7.72 -6.50 5.20
CA ALA A 73 -9.06 -6.94 4.80
C ALA A 73 -9.69 -7.92 5.82
N GLN A 74 -8.89 -8.81 6.42
CA GLN A 74 -9.36 -9.69 7.50
C GLN A 74 -9.74 -8.91 8.77
N HIS A 75 -9.04 -7.83 9.12
CA HIS A 75 -9.43 -6.97 10.24
C HIS A 75 -10.73 -6.20 9.99
N LEU A 76 -10.98 -5.75 8.76
CA LEU A 76 -12.23 -5.07 8.37
C LEU A 76 -13.40 -6.05 8.25
N ALA A 77 -13.20 -7.23 7.68
CA ALA A 77 -14.22 -8.27 7.61
C ALA A 77 -14.54 -8.89 8.98
N LYS A 78 -13.59 -8.82 9.92
CA LYS A 78 -13.74 -9.24 11.32
C LYS A 78 -13.94 -8.07 12.28
N ALA A 79 -14.36 -6.91 11.78
CA ALA A 79 -14.99 -5.91 12.63
C ALA A 79 -16.27 -6.55 13.16
N GLU A 80 -16.17 -7.19 14.33
CA GLU A 80 -17.31 -7.82 14.99
C GLU A 80 -18.46 -6.81 15.01
N GLU A 81 -19.64 -7.23 14.57
CA GLU A 81 -20.79 -6.35 14.57
C GLU A 81 -21.09 -5.94 16.01
N VAL A 82 -20.73 -4.70 16.34
CA VAL A 82 -20.94 -4.12 17.65
C VAL A 82 -22.45 -3.94 17.85
N LYS A 83 -22.97 -4.45 18.96
CA LYS A 83 -24.41 -4.44 19.27
C LYS A 83 -24.75 -3.23 20.14
N CYS A 84 -25.97 -2.73 20.00
CA CYS A 84 -26.48 -1.69 20.89
C CYS A 84 -26.61 -2.25 22.30
N SER A 85 -25.98 -1.60 23.27
CA SER A 85 -25.92 -2.02 24.66
C SER A 85 -27.19 -1.63 25.45
N THR A 86 -27.96 -0.66 24.96
CA THR A 86 -29.21 -0.19 25.60
C THR A 86 -30.44 -1.01 25.18
N CYS A 87 -30.41 -1.67 24.02
CA CYS A 87 -31.57 -2.38 23.48
C CYS A 87 -31.80 -3.72 24.19
N LYS A 88 -32.64 -3.72 25.23
CA LYS A 88 -33.05 -4.96 25.92
C LYS A 88 -33.79 -5.90 24.96
N GLY A 89 -33.28 -7.13 24.82
CA GLY A 89 -33.96 -8.23 24.13
C GLY A 89 -33.91 -8.22 22.60
N ARG A 90 -33.27 -7.23 21.96
CA ARG A 90 -33.12 -7.20 20.48
C ARG A 90 -31.65 -7.08 20.11
N ASN A 91 -31.18 -7.98 19.24
CA ASN A 91 -29.84 -7.92 18.64
C ASN A 91 -29.82 -6.83 17.56
N ILE A 92 -29.82 -5.56 17.98
CA ILE A 92 -29.73 -4.42 17.07
C ILE A 92 -28.27 -4.04 16.90
N ARG A 93 -27.83 -3.90 15.65
CA ARG A 93 -26.49 -3.40 15.31
C ARG A 93 -26.36 -1.94 15.74
N ALA A 94 -25.25 -1.59 16.40
CA ALA A 94 -24.95 -0.22 16.77
C ALA A 94 -24.54 0.58 15.52
N ALA A 95 -25.09 1.79 15.36
CA ALA A 95 -24.64 2.74 14.35
C ALA A 95 -23.51 3.65 14.85
N LYS A 96 -23.42 3.85 16.17
CA LYS A 96 -22.43 4.73 16.81
C LYS A 96 -21.85 4.08 18.06
N SER A 97 -20.60 4.40 18.38
CA SER A 97 -19.95 3.98 19.61
C SER A 97 -19.14 5.14 20.18
N CYS A 98 -19.17 5.30 21.50
CA CYS A 98 -18.38 6.31 22.19
C CYS A 98 -17.04 5.70 22.60
N LEU A 99 -15.92 6.20 22.06
CA LEU A 99 -14.59 5.69 22.40
C LEU A 99 -14.13 6.05 23.82
N VAL A 100 -14.84 6.94 24.51
CA VAL A 100 -14.52 7.36 25.89
C VAL A 100 -15.18 6.44 26.92
N CYS A 101 -16.50 6.22 26.80
CA CYS A 101 -17.24 5.37 27.73
C CYS A 101 -17.44 3.93 27.25
N LEU A 102 -17.04 3.61 26.01
CA LEU A 102 -17.12 2.29 25.38
C LEU A 102 -18.55 1.74 25.21
N GLU A 103 -19.54 2.63 25.26
CA GLU A 103 -20.95 2.30 25.06
C GLU A 103 -21.35 2.42 23.57
N SER A 104 -22.29 1.60 23.12
CA SER A 104 -22.69 1.48 21.72
C SER A 104 -24.19 1.64 21.53
N TYR A 105 -24.58 2.46 20.56
CA TYR A 105 -25.97 2.89 20.36
C TYR A 105 -26.42 2.63 18.92
N CYS A 106 -27.70 2.30 18.75
CA CYS A 106 -28.36 2.19 17.44
C CYS A 106 -28.42 3.52 16.70
#